data_AF-A0A7V4G9M2-F1
#
_entry.id   AF-A0A7V4G9M2-F1
#
_cell.length_a   1.000
_cell.length_b   1.000
_cell.length_c   1.000
_cell.angle_alpha   90.00
_cell.angle_beta   90.00
_cell.angle_gamma   90.00
#
_symmetry.space_group_name_H-M   'P 1'
#
loop_
_entity.id
_entity.type
_entity.pdbx_description
1 polymer ?
#
loop_
_entity_poly.entity_id
_entity_poly.type
_entity_poly.pdbx_seq_one_letter_code
_entity_poly.pdbx_strand_id
1 'polypeptide(L)'
;MFQLPPAALLVFLHAFPELHLVGPGHPLAQLALSGQGEIALIRRFIADASHELRTPITALKMSNELLQGPAGDDPAARAEFLAQNAVQLNRLEWITHNLLDLSRLDAGITQLDLAEHDAGEIIAAAAAAFAPAAEQRGIALRVQHPSSPIPLICDRARVEIALSNLIEN
;
A
#
# COMPACT_ATOMS: atom_id res chain seq x y z
N MET A 1 -29.89 -5.77 9.90
CA MET A 1 -28.55 -6.26 10.30
C MET A 1 -27.74 -6.37 9.01
N PHE A 2 -27.04 -5.29 8.64
CA PHE A 2 -26.26 -5.26 7.40
C PHE A 2 -24.90 -5.90 7.69
N GLN A 3 -24.62 -7.00 7.01
CA GLN A 3 -23.38 -7.74 7.11
C GLN A 3 -22.48 -7.22 5.98
N LEU A 4 -21.38 -6.57 6.34
CA LEU A 4 -20.39 -6.13 5.36
C LEU A 4 -19.85 -7.35 4.60
N PRO A 5 -19.68 -7.28 3.26
CA PRO A 5 -19.11 -8.36 2.50
C PRO A 5 -17.67 -8.64 2.97
N PRO A 6 -17.22 -9.91 3.02
CA PRO A 6 -15.91 -10.28 3.58
C PRO A 6 -14.71 -9.51 3.01
N ALA A 7 -14.79 -9.10 1.74
CA ALA A 7 -13.76 -8.33 1.07
C ALA A 7 -13.62 -6.89 1.59
N ALA A 8 -14.72 -6.26 2.00
CA ALA A 8 -14.70 -4.92 2.59
C ALA A 8 -14.06 -4.94 3.98
N LEU A 9 -14.24 -6.03 4.74
CA LEU A 9 -13.62 -6.23 6.04
C LEU A 9 -12.08 -6.30 5.94
N LEU A 10 -11.57 -6.92 4.88
CA LEU A 10 -10.13 -7.12 4.68
C LEU A 10 -9.39 -5.80 4.40
N VAL A 11 -9.97 -4.92 3.57
CA VAL A 11 -9.43 -3.59 3.26
C VAL A 11 -9.58 -2.64 4.46
N PHE A 12 -10.65 -2.78 5.24
CA PHE A 12 -10.91 -2.00 6.46
C PHE A 12 -9.85 -2.25 7.54
N LEU A 13 -9.42 -3.51 7.71
CA LEU A 13 -8.34 -3.89 8.63
C LEU A 13 -6.97 -3.44 8.10
N HIS A 14 -6.80 -3.32 6.79
CA HIS A 14 -5.54 -2.93 6.15
C HIS A 14 -5.23 -1.43 6.23
N ALA A 15 -6.26 -0.57 6.23
CA ALA A 15 -6.13 0.88 6.28
C ALA A 15 -6.08 1.45 7.71
N PHE A 16 -6.56 0.71 8.72
CA PHE A 16 -6.64 1.19 10.12
C PHE A 16 -6.32 0.07 11.14
N PRO A 17 -5.04 -0.22 11.42
CA PRO A 17 -4.64 -1.25 12.37
C PRO A 17 -5.10 -0.98 13.82
N GLU A 18 -5.43 0.27 14.18
CA GLU A 18 -5.90 0.65 15.51
C GLU A 18 -7.35 0.20 15.83
N LEU A 19 -8.13 -0.18 14.82
CA LEU A 19 -9.51 -0.64 15.00
C LEU A 19 -9.63 -2.10 15.48
N HIS A 20 -8.53 -2.85 15.56
CA HIS A 20 -8.49 -4.19 16.17
C HIS A 20 -8.90 -4.21 17.65
N LEU A 21 -8.84 -3.07 18.34
CA LEU A 21 -9.09 -2.95 19.79
C LEU A 21 -10.50 -2.44 20.14
N VAL A 22 -11.35 -2.24 19.15
CA VAL A 22 -12.54 -1.41 19.30
C VAL A 22 -13.79 -2.28 19.28
N GLY A 23 -14.34 -2.56 20.47
CA GLY A 23 -15.54 -3.38 20.65
C GLY A 23 -16.81 -2.78 19.98
N PRO A 24 -17.87 -3.59 19.81
CA PRO A 24 -19.07 -3.27 19.02
C PRO A 24 -19.90 -2.05 19.49
N GLY A 25 -19.49 -1.36 20.56
CA GLY A 25 -20.11 -0.14 21.07
C GLY A 25 -19.42 1.17 20.67
N HIS A 26 -18.36 1.12 19.85
CA HIS A 26 -17.57 2.32 19.57
C HIS A 26 -18.19 3.22 18.48
N PRO A 27 -18.11 4.56 18.63
CA PRO A 27 -18.69 5.52 17.69
C PRO A 27 -18.27 5.32 16.23
N LEU A 28 -17.04 4.86 15.99
CA LEU A 28 -16.54 4.57 14.64
C LEU A 28 -17.24 3.40 13.96
N ALA A 29 -17.63 2.36 14.72
CA ALA A 29 -18.39 1.23 14.17
C ALA A 29 -19.84 1.63 13.85
N GLN A 30 -20.41 2.57 14.61
CA GLN A 30 -21.75 3.09 14.37
C GLN A 30 -21.82 4.04 13.17
N LEU A 31 -20.77 4.82 12.91
CA LEU A 31 -20.71 5.67 11.72
C LEU A 31 -20.72 4.84 10.43
N ALA A 32 -19.96 3.74 10.37
CA ALA A 32 -19.89 2.86 9.21
C ALA A 32 -21.23 2.19 8.84
N LEU A 33 -22.15 2.03 9.80
CA LEU A 33 -23.45 1.39 9.60
C LEU A 33 -24.57 2.36 9.15
N SER A 34 -24.32 3.66 9.21
CA SER A 34 -25.20 4.68 8.65
C SER A 34 -24.62 5.11 7.30
N GLY A 35 -25.40 5.20 6.21
CA GLY A 35 -24.88 5.57 4.87
C GLY A 35 -24.13 6.92 4.78
N GLN A 36 -24.01 7.68 5.87
CA GLN A 36 -23.13 8.84 6.01
C GLN A 36 -21.67 8.47 6.31
N GLY A 37 -21.41 7.28 6.85
CA GLY A 37 -20.08 6.75 7.11
C GLY A 37 -19.27 6.51 5.84
N GLU A 38 -19.91 6.02 4.78
CA GLU A 38 -19.30 5.76 3.48
C GLU A 38 -18.77 7.06 2.83
N ILE A 39 -19.57 8.13 2.85
CA ILE A 39 -19.16 9.45 2.35
C ILE A 39 -18.05 10.07 3.21
N ALA A 40 -18.11 9.91 4.54
CA ALA A 40 -17.08 10.39 5.44
C ALA A 40 -15.75 9.64 5.25
N LEU A 41 -15.81 8.33 5.02
CA LEU A 41 -14.68 7.46 4.71
C LEU A 41 -14.03 7.85 3.38
N ILE A 42 -14.82 8.01 2.31
CA ILE A 42 -14.32 8.45 1.00
C ILE A 42 -13.64 9.81 1.10
N ARG A 43 -14.25 10.77 1.81
CA ARG A 43 -13.65 12.10 2.01
C ARG A 43 -12.35 12.03 2.78
N ARG A 44 -12.28 11.22 3.84
CA ARG A 44 -11.05 11.04 4.63
C ARG A 44 -9.96 10.40 3.79
N PHE A 45 -10.29 9.38 3.01
CA PHE A 45 -9.37 8.73 2.09
C PHE A 45 -8.83 9.67 1.01
N ILE A 46 -9.70 10.46 0.36
CA ILE A 46 -9.28 11.46 -0.63
C ILE A 46 -8.35 12.50 0.02
N ALA A 47 -8.64 12.92 1.25
CA ALA A 47 -7.78 13.85 1.97
C ALA A 47 -6.41 13.22 2.27
N ASP A 48 -6.38 12.00 2.79
CA ASP A 48 -5.14 11.28 3.13
C ASP A 48 -4.30 11.01 1.86
N ALA A 49 -4.92 10.55 0.77
CA ALA A 49 -4.26 10.39 -0.53
C ALA A 49 -3.71 11.72 -1.07
N SER A 50 -4.46 12.82 -0.94
CA SER A 50 -4.00 14.16 -1.36
C SER A 50 -2.78 14.62 -0.57
N HIS A 51 -2.72 14.32 0.73
CA HIS A 51 -1.57 14.60 1.58
C HIS A 51 -0.36 13.74 1.19
N GLU A 52 -0.57 12.44 0.99
CA GLU A 52 0.49 11.52 0.59
C GLU A 52 1.05 11.80 -0.81
N LEU A 53 0.23 12.27 -1.76
CA LEU A 53 0.68 12.70 -3.09
C LEU A 53 1.49 14.01 -3.04
N ARG A 54 1.16 14.92 -2.12
CA ARG A 54 1.82 16.23 -2.05
C ARG A 54 3.31 16.09 -1.73
N THR A 55 3.67 15.17 -0.84
CA THR A 55 5.05 14.94 -0.40
C THR A 55 6.01 14.55 -1.55
N PRO A 56 5.78 13.47 -2.31
CA PRO A 56 6.64 13.09 -3.43
C PRO A 56 6.64 14.14 -4.55
N ILE A 57 5.51 14.81 -4.82
CA ILE A 57 5.47 15.93 -5.78
C ILE A 57 6.38 17.08 -5.34
N THR A 58 6.36 17.43 -4.05
CA THR A 58 7.18 18.52 -3.52
C THR A 58 8.66 18.14 -3.56
N ALA A 59 9.00 16.90 -3.21
CA ALA A 59 10.36 16.38 -3.31
C ALA A 59 10.88 16.40 -4.76
N LEU A 60 10.06 15.95 -5.74
CA LEU A 60 10.41 15.97 -7.15
C LEU A 60 10.62 17.40 -7.68
N LYS A 61 9.81 18.37 -7.24
CA LYS A 61 9.99 19.79 -7.59
C LYS A 61 11.32 20.33 -7.07
N MET A 62 11.63 20.13 -5.79
CA MET A 62 12.89 20.57 -5.19
C MET A 62 14.10 19.90 -5.85
N SER A 63 14.01 18.59 -6.12
CA SER A 63 15.05 17.86 -6.85
C SER A 63 15.29 18.44 -8.25
N ASN A 64 14.22 18.78 -8.97
CA ASN A 64 14.34 19.44 -10.28
C ASN A 64 15.02 20.82 -10.17
N GLU A 65 14.64 21.64 -9.18
CA GLU A 65 15.29 22.94 -8.93
C GLU A 65 16.80 22.79 -8.65
N LEU A 66 17.19 21.78 -7.86
CA LEU A 66 18.59 21.49 -7.56
C LEU A 66 19.37 21.01 -8.79
N LEU A 67 18.76 20.14 -9.59
CA LEU A 67 19.31 19.62 -10.85
C LEU A 67 19.44 20.68 -11.94
N GLN A 68 18.55 21.68 -11.97
CA GLN A 68 18.67 22.83 -12.87
C GLN A 68 19.71 23.86 -12.40
N GLY A 69 20.12 23.77 -11.13
CA GLY A 69 21.08 24.67 -10.51
C GLY A 69 22.37 23.95 -10.11
N PRO A 70 22.80 24.06 -8.84
CA PRO A 70 24.16 23.66 -8.41
C PRO A 70 24.50 22.17 -8.63
N ALA A 71 23.50 21.29 -8.63
CA ALA A 71 23.71 19.85 -8.76
C ALA A 71 23.70 19.35 -10.21
N GLY A 72 23.35 20.20 -11.18
CA GLY A 72 23.30 19.80 -12.60
C GLY A 72 24.68 19.50 -13.19
N ASP A 73 25.69 20.24 -12.74
CA ASP A 73 27.07 20.18 -13.23
C ASP A 73 27.92 19.12 -12.51
N ASP A 74 27.45 18.57 -11.39
CA ASP A 74 28.08 17.45 -10.68
C ASP A 74 27.46 16.11 -11.13
N PRO A 75 28.20 15.26 -11.88
CA PRO A 75 27.69 13.98 -12.34
C PRO A 75 27.26 13.02 -11.22
N ALA A 76 27.93 13.05 -10.07
CA ALA A 76 27.63 12.18 -8.94
C ALA A 76 26.33 12.62 -8.25
N ALA A 77 26.21 13.91 -7.94
CA ALA A 77 24.98 14.47 -7.38
C ALA A 77 23.78 14.26 -8.32
N ARG A 78 23.98 14.47 -9.64
CA ARG A 78 22.93 14.23 -10.63
C ARG A 78 22.43 12.79 -10.62
N ALA A 79 23.34 11.82 -10.56
CA ALA A 79 22.96 10.41 -10.51
C ALA A 79 22.16 10.08 -9.24
N GLU A 80 22.55 10.64 -8.10
CA GLU A 80 21.83 10.47 -6.82
C GLU A 80 20.41 11.06 -6.88
N PHE A 81 20.26 12.30 -7.34
CA PHE A 81 18.94 12.93 -7.49
C PHE A 81 18.03 12.18 -8.46
N LEU A 82 18.57 11.65 -9.57
CA LEU A 82 17.81 10.82 -10.50
C LEU A 82 17.33 9.51 -9.86
N ALA A 83 18.17 8.86 -9.06
CA ALA A 83 17.78 7.66 -8.31
C ALA A 83 16.68 7.97 -7.28
N GLN A 84 16.81 9.06 -6.53
CA GLN A 84 15.80 9.51 -5.58
C GLN A 84 14.47 9.86 -6.29
N ASN A 85 14.53 10.49 -7.46
CA ASN A 85 13.34 10.80 -8.27
C ASN A 85 12.62 9.53 -8.72
N ALA A 86 13.35 8.49 -9.13
CA ALA A 86 12.75 7.21 -9.50
C ALA A 86 11.96 6.59 -8.33
N VAL A 87 12.49 6.68 -7.11
CA VAL A 87 11.76 6.23 -5.90
C VAL A 87 10.47 7.03 -5.69
N GLN A 88 10.50 8.36 -5.85
CA GLN A 88 9.30 9.19 -5.69
C GLN A 88 8.25 8.92 -6.78
N LEU A 89 8.68 8.66 -8.02
CA LEU A 89 7.79 8.31 -9.12
C LEU A 89 7.11 6.96 -8.88
N ASN A 90 7.86 5.94 -8.44
CA ASN A 90 7.29 4.65 -8.06
C ASN A 90 6.26 4.80 -6.93
N ARG A 91 6.54 5.67 -5.95
CA ARG A 91 5.58 5.97 -4.88
C ARG A 91 4.30 6.62 -5.41
N LEU A 92 4.41 7.57 -6.34
CA LEU A 92 3.25 8.19 -6.99
C LEU A 92 2.42 7.16 -7.78
N GLU A 93 3.08 6.26 -8.51
CA GLU A 93 2.43 5.17 -9.23
C GLU A 93 1.67 4.24 -8.27
N TRP A 94 2.29 3.87 -7.15
CA TRP A 94 1.63 3.07 -6.12
C TRP A 94 0.40 3.76 -5.53
N ILE A 95 0.49 5.04 -5.14
CA ILE A 95 -0.66 5.79 -4.58
C ILE A 95 -1.81 5.88 -5.61
N THR A 96 -1.48 6.16 -6.88
CA THR A 96 -2.49 6.26 -7.94
C THR A 96 -3.15 4.93 -8.26
N HIS A 97 -2.40 3.83 -8.26
CA HIS A 97 -2.95 2.48 -8.43
C HIS A 97 -3.92 2.14 -7.30
N ASN A 98 -3.54 2.41 -6.05
CA ASN A 98 -4.41 2.16 -4.89
C ASN A 98 -5.70 3.00 -4.93
N LEU A 99 -5.62 4.25 -5.39
CA LEU A 99 -6.81 5.10 -5.58
C LEU A 99 -7.76 4.53 -6.64
N LEU A 100 -7.22 4.03 -7.76
CA LEU A 100 -8.01 3.39 -8.82
C LEU A 100 -8.63 2.08 -8.37
N ASP A 101 -7.88 1.27 -7.63
CA ASP A 101 -8.38 0.01 -7.07
C ASP A 101 -9.51 0.25 -6.07
N LEU A 102 -9.38 1.25 -5.20
CA LEU A 102 -10.47 1.62 -4.31
C LEU A 102 -11.70 2.07 -5.09
N SER A 103 -11.52 2.92 -6.10
CA SER A 103 -12.64 3.38 -6.94
C SER A 103 -13.37 2.22 -7.64
N ARG A 104 -12.65 1.17 -8.03
CA ARG A 104 -13.23 -0.04 -8.64
C ARG A 104 -13.92 -0.93 -7.61
N LEU A 105 -13.41 -1.00 -6.38
CA LEU A 105 -14.02 -1.74 -5.27
C LEU A 105 -15.33 -1.09 -4.84
N ASP A 106 -15.35 0.24 -4.70
CA ASP A 106 -16.53 1.03 -4.30
C ASP A 106 -17.66 0.95 -5.33
N ALA A 107 -17.31 0.86 -6.62
CA ALA A 107 -18.26 0.62 -7.69
C ALA A 107 -18.82 -0.82 -7.71
N GLY A 108 -18.31 -1.73 -6.87
CA GLY A 108 -18.65 -3.16 -6.90
C GLY A 108 -18.15 -3.89 -8.14
N ILE A 109 -17.20 -3.30 -8.88
CA ILE A 109 -16.75 -3.77 -10.21
C ILE A 109 -15.55 -4.72 -10.10
N THR A 110 -14.88 -4.78 -8.94
CA THR A 110 -13.68 -5.60 -8.79
C THR A 110 -14.05 -7.07 -8.64
N GLN A 111 -13.90 -7.83 -9.73
CA GLN A 111 -13.84 -9.29 -9.67
C GLN A 111 -12.46 -9.69 -9.14
N LEU A 112 -12.44 -10.44 -8.05
CA LEU A 112 -11.22 -11.09 -7.57
C LEU A 112 -10.87 -12.22 -8.52
N ASP A 113 -9.63 -12.25 -8.99
CA ASP A 113 -9.11 -13.37 -9.79
C ASP A 113 -8.64 -14.47 -8.83
N LEU A 114 -9.59 -15.22 -8.27
CA LEU A 114 -9.32 -16.24 -7.28
C LEU A 114 -8.76 -17.51 -7.94
N ALA A 115 -7.54 -17.86 -7.59
CA ALA A 115 -6.92 -19.13 -7.95
C ALA A 115 -6.24 -19.77 -6.75
N GLU A 116 -5.96 -21.08 -6.84
CA GLU A 116 -5.18 -21.80 -5.85
C GLU A 116 -3.68 -21.49 -6.03
N HIS A 117 -3.04 -21.07 -4.94
CA HIS A 117 -1.64 -20.69 -4.89
C HIS A 117 -0.97 -21.29 -3.65
N ASP A 118 0.37 -21.38 -3.66
CA ASP A 118 1.14 -21.66 -2.44
C ASP A 118 1.42 -20.34 -1.69
N ALA A 119 0.93 -20.23 -0.47
CA ALA A 119 1.18 -19.07 0.39
C ALA A 119 2.69 -18.83 0.61
N GLY A 120 3.50 -19.90 0.65
CA GLY A 120 4.95 -19.80 0.81
C GLY A 120 5.62 -19.07 -0.36
N GLU A 121 5.16 -19.30 -1.59
CA GLU A 121 5.67 -18.62 -2.78
C GLU A 121 5.29 -17.14 -2.81
N ILE A 122 4.05 -16.82 -2.41
CA ILE A 122 3.55 -15.44 -2.36
C ILE A 122 4.37 -14.62 -1.35
N ILE A 123 4.61 -15.17 -0.15
CA ILE A 123 5.40 -14.51 0.89
C ILE A 123 6.86 -14.31 0.46
N ALA A 124 7.47 -15.31 -0.18
CA ALA A 124 8.83 -15.18 -0.69
C ALA A 124 8.95 -14.12 -1.78
N ALA A 125 7.99 -14.07 -2.72
CA ALA A 125 7.97 -13.05 -3.77
C ALA A 125 7.87 -11.64 -3.18
N ALA A 126 6.94 -11.43 -2.24
CA ALA A 126 6.79 -10.14 -1.56
C ALA A 126 8.07 -9.76 -0.79
N ALA A 127 8.65 -10.66 0.00
CA ALA A 127 9.85 -10.36 0.79
C ALA A 127 11.10 -10.10 -0.08
N ALA A 128 11.23 -10.78 -1.23
CA ALA A 128 12.35 -10.59 -2.14
C ALA A 128 12.43 -9.16 -2.67
N ALA A 129 11.29 -8.50 -2.89
CA ALA A 129 11.24 -7.10 -3.32
C ALA A 129 11.87 -6.13 -2.30
N PHE A 130 11.86 -6.47 -1.02
CA PHE A 130 12.39 -5.64 0.07
C PHE A 130 13.82 -6.01 0.51
N ALA A 131 14.39 -7.10 0.01
CA ALA A 131 15.73 -7.53 0.38
C ALA A 131 16.80 -6.43 0.20
N PRO A 132 16.86 -5.67 -0.92
CA PRO A 132 17.83 -4.60 -1.09
C PRO A 132 17.66 -3.46 -0.08
N ALA A 133 16.41 -3.07 0.21
CA ALA A 133 16.10 -2.01 1.16
C ALA A 133 16.40 -2.42 2.61
N ALA A 134 16.13 -3.69 2.96
CA ALA A 134 16.47 -4.25 4.26
C ALA A 134 17.99 -4.31 4.47
N GLU A 135 18.76 -4.72 3.46
CA GLU A 135 20.23 -4.75 3.51
C GLU A 135 20.81 -3.34 3.73
N GLN A 136 20.35 -2.35 2.97
CA GLN A 136 20.77 -0.95 3.12
C GLN A 136 20.47 -0.40 4.53
N ARG A 137 19.40 -0.86 5.17
CA ARG A 137 19.00 -0.46 6.52
C ARG A 137 19.62 -1.32 7.63
N GLY A 138 20.40 -2.36 7.29
CA GLY A 138 20.94 -3.32 8.26
C GLY A 138 19.86 -4.17 8.97
N ILE A 139 18.69 -4.34 8.35
CA ILE A 139 17.56 -5.10 8.89
C ILE A 139 17.64 -6.54 8.39
N ALA A 140 17.54 -7.51 9.32
CA ALA A 140 17.48 -8.92 8.98
C ALA A 140 16.04 -9.35 8.64
N LEU A 141 15.69 -9.32 7.35
CA LEU A 141 14.42 -9.87 6.86
C LEU A 141 14.54 -11.39 6.62
N ARG A 142 13.70 -12.19 7.27
CA ARG A 142 13.73 -13.66 7.16
C ARG A 142 12.36 -14.21 6.79
N VAL A 143 12.30 -15.00 5.73
CA VAL A 143 11.13 -15.80 5.37
C VAL A 143 11.31 -17.22 5.91
N GLN A 144 10.36 -17.68 6.73
CA GLN A 144 10.33 -19.07 7.18
C GLN A 144 9.42 -19.87 6.26
N HIS A 145 10.03 -20.72 5.44
CA HIS A 145 9.28 -21.60 4.55
C HIS A 145 8.76 -22.82 5.33
N PRO A 146 7.46 -23.14 5.22
CA PRO A 146 6.93 -24.41 5.71
C PRO A 146 7.54 -25.56 4.91
N SER A 147 7.64 -26.74 5.53
CA SER A 147 8.18 -27.96 4.90
C SER A 147 7.27 -28.56 3.82
N SER A 148 6.05 -28.06 3.69
CA SER A 148 5.05 -28.48 2.71
C SER A 148 4.32 -27.26 2.16
N PRO A 149 3.87 -27.27 0.88
CA PRO A 149 3.07 -26.21 0.31
C PRO A 149 1.82 -25.92 1.16
N ILE A 150 1.48 -24.64 1.30
CA ILE A 150 0.26 -24.23 1.99
C ILE A 150 -0.72 -23.72 0.93
N PRO A 151 -1.68 -24.54 0.48
CA PRO A 151 -2.64 -24.12 -0.53
C PRO A 151 -3.53 -23.01 0.02
N LEU A 152 -3.64 -21.94 -0.75
CA LEU A 152 -4.41 -20.75 -0.45
C LEU A 152 -5.20 -20.36 -1.72
N ILE A 153 -6.52 -20.22 -1.59
CA ILE A 153 -7.35 -19.64 -2.65
C ILE A 153 -7.38 -18.14 -2.44
N CYS A 154 -6.73 -17.39 -3.32
CA CYS A 154 -6.69 -15.93 -3.23
C CYS A 154 -6.45 -15.29 -4.60
N ASP A 155 -6.62 -13.98 -4.65
CA ASP A 155 -6.07 -13.16 -5.72
C ASP A 155 -4.61 -12.86 -5.36
N ARG A 156 -3.66 -13.47 -6.10
CA ARG A 156 -2.24 -13.37 -5.80
C ARG A 156 -1.74 -11.94 -5.75
N ALA A 157 -2.12 -11.10 -6.73
CA ALA A 157 -1.65 -9.72 -6.81
C ALA A 157 -2.11 -8.91 -5.60
N ARG A 158 -3.35 -9.13 -5.15
CA ARG A 158 -3.89 -8.46 -3.95
C ARG A 158 -3.17 -8.86 -2.67
N VAL A 159 -2.83 -10.14 -2.52
CA VAL A 159 -2.10 -10.62 -1.34
C VAL A 159 -0.65 -10.13 -1.35
N GLU A 160 0.03 -10.09 -2.51
CA GLU A 160 1.39 -9.53 -2.62
C GLU A 160 1.44 -8.04 -2.25
N ILE A 161 0.44 -7.26 -2.64
CA ILE A 161 0.29 -5.84 -2.23
C ILE A 161 0.10 -5.75 -0.71
N ALA A 162 -0.80 -6.56 -0.16
CA ALA A 162 -1.08 -6.57 1.28
C ALA A 162 0.19 -6.87 2.12
N LEU A 163 0.95 -7.89 1.70
CA LEU A 163 2.22 -8.24 2.32
C LEU A 163 3.27 -7.15 2.16
N SER A 164 3.34 -6.51 0.99
CA SER A 164 4.28 -5.40 0.76
C SER A 164 4.02 -4.24 1.73
N ASN A 165 2.75 -3.89 1.94
CA ASN A 165 2.36 -2.86 2.90
C ASN A 165 2.72 -3.23 4.35
N LEU A 166 2.59 -4.52 4.70
CA LEU A 166 2.97 -5.04 6.02
C LEU A 166 4.49 -5.05 6.24
N ILE A 167 5.29 -5.28 5.21
CA ILE A 167 6.75 -5.32 5.29
C ILE A 167 7.35 -3.90 5.30
N GLU A 168 6.72 -2.95 4.60
CA GLU A 168 7.18 -1.57 4.51
C GLU A 168 6.99 -0.77 5.82
N ASN A 169 5.92 -1.06 6.57
CA ASN A 169 5.53 -0.38 7.81
C ASN A 169 6.49 -0.69 8.97
#